data_AF-A0A977L1Q4-F1
#
_entry.id   AF-A0A977L1Q4-F1
#
_cell.length_a   1.000
_cell.length_b   1.000
_cell.length_c   1.000
_cell.angle_alpha   90.00
_cell.angle_beta   90.00
_cell.angle_gamma   90.00
#
_symmetry.space_group_name_H-M   'P 1'
#
loop_
_entity.id
_entity.type
_entity.pdbx_description
1 polymer ?
#
loop_
_entity_poly.entity_id
_entity_poly.type
_entity_poly.pdbx_seq_one_letter_code
_entity_poly.pdbx_strand_id
1 'polypeptide(L)'
;MKDVFINLSDVQKQARKCGLDTSMLEALLQAIEQNLIQRSLSNKYKAMFYLAATGLYSAEELAQIFKHSSKNMNADFNKNLGVYLKLYLELDEDERVGITSLRRILFRKGYFVDINDEHSVRVLPTRHTENSELELPVAIRHN
;
A
#
# COMPACT_ATOMS: atom_id res chain seq x y z
N MET A 1 -16.33 17.14 -9.15
CA MET A 1 -15.79 15.79 -9.38
C MET A 1 -16.91 14.81 -9.13
N LYS A 2 -17.23 13.91 -10.07
CA LYS A 2 -18.19 12.82 -9.79
C LYS A 2 -17.43 11.79 -8.94
N ASP A 3 -17.85 11.59 -7.70
CA ASP A 3 -17.25 10.58 -6.83
C ASP A 3 -17.28 9.22 -7.53
N VAL A 4 -16.11 8.59 -7.61
CA VAL A 4 -16.03 7.19 -8.04
C VAL A 4 -16.68 6.39 -6.92
N PHE A 5 -17.84 5.77 -7.21
CA PHE A 5 -18.51 4.91 -6.26
C PHE A 5 -17.73 3.60 -6.14
N ILE A 6 -16.84 3.53 -5.15
CA ILE A 6 -16.12 2.31 -4.80
C ILE A 6 -16.72 1.78 -3.51
N ASN A 7 -17.21 0.55 -3.56
CA ASN A 7 -17.73 -0.14 -2.40
C ASN A 7 -16.56 -0.64 -1.53
N LEU A 8 -16.38 -0.04 -0.35
CA LEU A 8 -15.32 -0.42 0.59
C LEU A 8 -15.42 -1.89 1.02
N SER A 9 -16.64 -2.43 1.16
CA SER A 9 -16.82 -3.83 1.54
C SER A 9 -16.22 -4.79 0.52
N ASP A 10 -16.39 -4.49 -0.78
CA ASP A 10 -15.88 -5.35 -1.85
C ASP A 10 -14.35 -5.28 -1.95
N VAL A 11 -13.79 -4.09 -1.75
CA VAL A 11 -12.34 -3.90 -1.70
C VAL A 11 -11.73 -4.61 -0.48
N GLN A 12 -12.36 -4.55 0.70
CA GLN A 12 -11.92 -5.27 1.89
C GLN A 12 -11.99 -6.79 1.70
N LYS A 13 -13.05 -7.31 1.06
CA LYS A 13 -13.14 -8.74 0.69
C LYS A 13 -12.00 -9.15 -0.23
N GLN A 14 -11.64 -8.32 -1.21
CA GLN A 14 -10.50 -8.58 -2.09
C GLN A 14 -9.17 -8.57 -1.32
N ALA A 15 -8.97 -7.59 -0.43
CA ALA A 15 -7.79 -7.51 0.42
C ALA A 15 -7.62 -8.77 1.27
N ARG A 16 -8.71 -9.25 1.89
CA ARG A 16 -8.73 -10.50 2.66
C ARG A 16 -8.36 -11.71 1.81
N LYS A 17 -8.90 -11.82 0.59
CA LYS A 17 -8.51 -12.87 -0.37
C LYS A 17 -7.03 -12.84 -0.76
N CYS A 18 -6.38 -11.68 -0.62
CA CYS A 18 -4.94 -11.50 -0.87
C CYS A 18 -4.08 -11.74 0.39
N GLY A 19 -4.66 -12.24 1.47
CA GLY A 19 -3.95 -12.59 2.69
C GLY A 19 -3.82 -11.47 3.72
N LEU A 20 -4.44 -10.31 3.49
CA LEU A 20 -4.34 -9.18 4.42
C LEU A 20 -5.26 -9.40 5.63
N ASP A 21 -4.74 -9.10 6.82
CA ASP A 21 -5.57 -8.99 8.02
C ASP A 21 -6.38 -7.69 7.97
N THR A 22 -7.59 -7.78 7.43
CA THR A 22 -8.49 -6.62 7.29
C THR A 22 -8.83 -5.96 8.62
N SER A 23 -8.83 -6.71 9.72
CA SER A 23 -9.17 -6.19 11.05
C SER A 23 -8.02 -5.33 11.59
N MET A 24 -6.77 -5.81 11.47
CA MET A 24 -5.59 -5.03 11.84
C MET A 24 -5.42 -3.80 10.95
N LEU A 25 -5.69 -3.93 9.65
CA LEU A 25 -5.65 -2.80 8.71
C LEU A 25 -6.73 -1.75 9.03
N GLU A 26 -7.92 -2.17 9.44
CA GLU A 26 -8.98 -1.25 9.87
C GLU A 26 -8.60 -0.53 11.16
N ALA A 27 -8.05 -1.25 12.15
CA ALA A 27 -7.55 -0.65 13.38
C ALA A 27 -6.43 0.38 13.12
N LEU A 28 -5.51 0.08 12.18
CA LEU A 28 -4.47 1.01 11.75
C LEU A 28 -5.06 2.31 11.17
N LEU A 29 -6.04 2.20 10.26
CA LEU A 29 -6.70 3.37 9.69
C LEU A 29 -7.48 4.17 10.75
N GLN A 30 -8.18 3.50 11.66
CA GLN A 30 -8.92 4.14 12.75
C GLN A 30 -7.97 4.91 13.68
N ALA A 31 -6.82 4.32 14.05
CA ALA A 31 -5.82 4.99 14.87
C ALA A 31 -5.27 6.25 14.18
N ILE A 32 -5.00 6.18 12.87
CA ILE A 32 -4.60 7.35 12.08
C ILE A 32 -5.68 8.44 12.08
N GLU A 33 -6.93 8.06 11.81
CA GLU A 33 -8.08 8.99 11.79
C GLU A 33 -8.26 9.70 13.14
N GLN A 34 -8.17 8.96 14.24
CA GLN A 34 -8.39 9.48 15.59
C GLN A 34 -7.23 10.36 16.07
N ASN A 35 -5.98 9.91 15.90
CA ASN A 35 -4.84 10.53 16.55
C ASN A 35 -4.15 11.60 15.71
N LEU A 36 -4.18 11.50 14.38
CA LEU A 36 -3.40 12.39 13.50
C LEU A 36 -4.29 13.27 12.62
N ILE A 37 -5.33 12.70 12.01
CA ILE A 37 -6.17 13.44 11.05
C ILE A 37 -7.33 14.14 11.78
N GLN A 38 -7.77 13.63 12.93
CA GLN A 38 -8.92 14.11 13.72
C GLN A 38 -10.21 14.24 12.92
N ARG A 39 -10.33 13.45 11.85
CA ARG A 39 -11.52 13.30 10.99
C ARG A 39 -11.44 11.98 10.25
N SER A 40 -12.58 11.52 9.74
CA SER A 40 -12.63 10.35 8.87
C SER A 40 -11.94 10.62 7.53
N LEU A 41 -11.07 9.70 7.13
CA LEU A 41 -10.58 9.56 5.77
C LEU A 41 -11.76 9.32 4.83
N SER A 42 -11.69 9.91 3.64
CA SER A 42 -12.69 9.65 2.62
C SER A 42 -12.62 8.19 2.15
N ASN A 43 -13.77 7.66 1.71
CA ASN A 43 -13.85 6.31 1.15
C ASN A 43 -12.87 6.10 -0.02
N LYS A 44 -12.55 7.17 -0.78
CA LYS A 44 -11.52 7.16 -1.81
C LYS A 44 -10.17 6.67 -1.26
N TYR A 45 -9.67 7.28 -0.19
CA TYR A 45 -8.34 6.94 0.34
C TYR A 45 -8.32 5.62 1.11
N LYS A 46 -9.43 5.27 1.79
CA LYS A 46 -9.59 3.93 2.39
C LYS A 46 -9.55 2.85 1.32
N ALA A 47 -10.30 3.01 0.23
CA ALA A 47 -10.29 2.07 -0.89
C ALA A 47 -8.91 1.98 -1.54
N MET A 48 -8.26 3.12 -1.78
CA MET A 48 -6.93 3.18 -2.39
C MET A 48 -5.89 2.45 -1.53
N PHE A 49 -5.96 2.61 -0.21
CA PHE A 49 -5.11 1.90 0.74
C PHE A 49 -5.25 0.38 0.62
N TYR A 50 -6.49 -0.14 0.70
CA TYR A 50 -6.71 -1.58 0.60
C TYR A 50 -6.30 -2.14 -0.77
N LEU A 51 -6.63 -1.45 -1.87
CA LEU A 51 -6.22 -1.87 -3.22
C LEU A 51 -4.69 -1.87 -3.38
N ALA A 52 -4.00 -0.83 -2.89
CA ALA A 52 -2.54 -0.77 -2.90
C ALA A 52 -1.92 -1.87 -2.03
N ALA A 53 -2.49 -2.15 -0.86
CA ALA A 53 -2.02 -3.22 0.03
C ALA A 53 -2.11 -4.61 -0.62
N THR A 54 -3.06 -4.82 -1.55
CA THR A 54 -3.13 -6.10 -2.29
C THR A 54 -1.92 -6.32 -3.19
N GLY A 55 -1.25 -5.25 -3.65
CA GLY A 55 -0.17 -5.31 -4.64
C GLY A 55 -0.59 -5.80 -6.03
N LEU A 56 -1.89 -6.01 -6.28
CA LEU A 56 -2.42 -6.44 -7.57
C LEU A 56 -2.46 -5.28 -8.59
N TYR A 57 -2.52 -4.04 -8.10
CA TYR A 57 -2.67 -2.85 -8.93
C TYR A 57 -1.38 -2.03 -8.95
N SER A 58 -0.98 -1.62 -10.15
CA SER A 58 0.00 -0.56 -10.37
C SER A 58 -0.57 0.81 -9.99
N ALA A 59 0.32 1.81 -9.84
CA ALA A 59 -0.10 3.19 -9.62
C ALA A 59 -0.95 3.73 -10.80
N GLU A 60 -0.71 3.26 -12.01
CA GLU A 60 -1.45 3.65 -13.22
C GLU A 60 -2.87 3.08 -13.23
N GLU A 61 -3.03 1.81 -12.88
CA GLU A 61 -4.37 1.18 -12.76
C GLU A 61 -5.18 1.84 -11.65
N LEU A 62 -4.58 2.13 -10.49
CA LEU A 62 -5.25 2.92 -9.46
C LEU A 62 -5.62 4.31 -9.97
N ALA A 63 -4.75 4.96 -10.75
CA ALA A 63 -5.08 6.26 -11.34
C ALA A 63 -6.28 6.21 -12.27
N GLN A 64 -6.43 5.16 -13.07
CA GLN A 64 -7.63 4.95 -13.88
C GLN A 64 -8.87 4.72 -13.02
N ILE A 65 -8.79 3.82 -12.02
CA ILE A 65 -9.90 3.50 -11.10
C ILE A 65 -10.41 4.76 -10.40
N PHE A 66 -9.49 5.58 -9.87
CA PHE A 66 -9.83 6.79 -9.12
C PHE A 66 -9.98 8.05 -9.99
N LYS A 67 -9.96 7.92 -11.32
CA LYS A 67 -10.02 9.02 -12.30
C LYS A 67 -9.06 10.15 -11.96
N HIS A 68 -7.83 9.78 -11.62
CA HIS A 68 -6.78 10.67 -11.18
C HIS A 68 -5.60 10.65 -12.16
N SER A 69 -4.71 11.65 -12.08
CA SER A 69 -3.49 11.66 -12.88
C SER A 69 -2.50 10.63 -12.33
N SER A 70 -2.02 9.72 -13.19
CA SER A 70 -1.01 8.72 -12.82
C SER A 70 0.28 9.38 -12.31
N LYS A 71 0.69 10.50 -12.92
CA LYS A 71 1.90 11.26 -12.53
C LYS A 71 1.88 11.72 -11.08
N ASN A 72 0.70 11.99 -10.52
CA ASN A 72 0.55 12.57 -9.18
C ASN A 72 -0.02 11.60 -8.15
N MET A 73 -0.32 10.37 -8.55
CA MET A 73 -1.05 9.43 -7.70
C MET A 73 -0.30 9.09 -6.40
N ASN A 74 1.00 8.79 -6.49
CA ASN A 74 1.81 8.53 -5.28
C ASN A 74 1.94 9.77 -4.39
N ALA A 75 2.02 10.97 -4.98
CA ALA A 75 2.10 12.21 -4.22
C ALA A 75 0.76 12.51 -3.51
N ASP A 76 -0.37 12.32 -4.20
CA ASP A 76 -1.72 12.46 -3.62
C ASP A 76 -1.94 11.45 -2.49
N PHE A 77 -1.59 10.18 -2.72
CA PHE A 77 -1.65 9.14 -1.69
C PHE A 77 -0.78 9.49 -0.47
N ASN A 78 0.47 9.91 -0.68
CA ASN A 78 1.36 10.27 0.41
C ASN A 78 0.84 11.45 1.22
N LYS A 79 0.40 12.51 0.55
CA LYS A 79 -0.12 13.72 1.20
C LYS A 79 -1.33 13.44 2.10
N ASN A 80 -2.19 12.51 1.70
CA ASN A 80 -3.45 12.26 2.42
C ASN A 80 -3.39 11.08 3.38
N LEU A 81 -2.46 10.14 3.19
CA LEU A 81 -2.39 8.92 4.00
C LEU A 81 -0.97 8.41 4.23
N GLY A 82 -0.11 8.40 3.20
CA GLY A 82 1.23 7.80 3.31
C GLY A 82 2.13 8.42 4.38
N VAL A 83 2.07 9.73 4.60
CA VAL A 83 2.83 10.39 5.68
C VAL A 83 2.42 9.92 7.08
N TYR A 84 1.15 9.60 7.27
CA TYR A 84 0.63 9.11 8.56
C TYR A 84 0.93 7.63 8.74
N LEU A 85 0.79 6.84 7.66
CA LEU A 85 1.20 5.43 7.66
C LEU A 85 2.66 5.28 8.03
N LYS A 86 3.53 6.17 7.54
CA LYS A 86 4.95 6.17 7.89
C LYS A 86 5.19 6.18 9.41
N LEU A 87 4.45 7.01 10.15
CA LEU A 87 4.57 7.14 11.60
C LEU A 87 4.11 5.87 12.31
N TYR A 88 2.95 5.34 11.94
CA TYR A 88 2.38 4.13 12.55
C TYR A 88 3.10 2.85 12.19
N LEU A 89 3.71 2.82 11.01
CA LEU A 89 4.51 1.68 10.56
C LEU A 89 5.96 1.82 10.99
N GLU A 90 6.33 2.86 11.74
CA GLU A 90 7.68 3.09 12.28
C GLU A 90 8.75 2.92 11.20
N LEU A 91 8.64 3.70 10.11
CA LEU A 91 9.59 3.67 9.01
C LEU A 91 10.60 4.80 9.14
N ASP A 92 11.84 4.54 8.72
CA ASP A 92 12.94 5.51 8.74
C ASP A 92 12.61 6.79 7.97
N GLU A 93 13.28 7.91 8.30
CA GLU A 93 13.04 9.23 7.71
C GLU A 93 13.13 9.25 6.17
N ASP A 94 13.93 8.37 5.58
CA ASP A 94 14.10 8.26 4.14
C ASP A 94 13.11 7.29 3.46
N GLU A 95 12.45 6.40 4.20
CA GLU A 95 11.46 5.48 3.64
C GLU A 95 10.16 6.21 3.28
N ARG A 96 9.71 6.06 2.03
CA ARG A 96 8.41 6.58 1.55
C ARG A 96 7.39 5.45 1.43
N VAL A 97 6.16 5.72 1.88
CA VAL A 97 5.02 4.81 1.70
C VAL A 97 4.34 5.13 0.37
N GLY A 98 4.81 4.49 -0.70
CA GLY A 98 4.18 4.53 -2.02
C GLY A 98 3.18 3.40 -2.19
N ILE A 99 2.32 3.52 -3.21
CA ILE A 99 1.38 2.47 -3.60
C ILE A 99 2.08 1.14 -3.83
N THR A 100 3.25 1.18 -4.48
CA THR A 100 4.02 -0.03 -4.83
C THR A 100 4.81 -0.60 -3.66
N SER A 101 5.22 0.21 -2.67
CA SER A 101 5.95 -0.27 -1.49
C SER A 101 5.05 -0.73 -0.36
N LEU A 102 3.78 -0.27 -0.32
CA LEU A 102 2.85 -0.52 0.78
C LEU A 102 2.68 -2.00 1.10
N ARG A 103 2.45 -2.86 0.09
CA ARG A 103 2.29 -4.31 0.30
C ARG A 103 3.49 -4.91 1.04
N ARG A 104 4.70 -4.60 0.58
CA ARG A 104 5.95 -5.12 1.17
C ARG A 104 6.13 -4.63 2.62
N ILE A 105 5.81 -3.37 2.88
CA ILE A 105 5.89 -2.80 4.23
C ILE A 105 4.90 -3.52 5.15
N LEU A 106 3.64 -3.67 4.75
CA LEU A 106 2.62 -4.36 5.52
C LEU A 106 2.98 -5.82 5.80
N PHE A 107 3.61 -6.50 4.83
CA PHE A 107 4.13 -7.85 5.01
C PHE A 107 5.23 -7.91 6.08
N ARG A 108 6.24 -7.04 5.99
CA ARG A 108 7.32 -6.96 7.02
C ARG A 108 6.78 -6.64 8.41
N LYS A 109 5.69 -5.88 8.50
CA LYS A 109 5.07 -5.43 9.75
C LYS A 109 3.98 -6.38 10.26
N GLY A 110 3.77 -7.54 9.62
CA GLY A 110 2.86 -8.58 10.13
C GLY A 110 1.37 -8.31 9.92
N TYR A 111 0.99 -7.49 8.92
CA TYR A 111 -0.42 -7.23 8.58
C TYR A 111 -1.03 -8.28 7.65
N PHE A 112 -0.40 -9.45 7.54
CA PHE A 112 -0.89 -10.58 6.77
C PHE A 112 -1.29 -11.67 7.76
N VAL A 113 -2.45 -12.29 7.54
CA VAL A 113 -2.82 -13.46 8.32
C VAL A 113 -1.86 -14.59 7.99
N ASP A 114 -1.57 -15.47 8.96
CA ASP A 114 -0.75 -16.66 8.72
C ASP A 114 -1.56 -17.64 7.86
N ILE A 115 -1.43 -17.48 6.56
CA ILE A 115 -2.07 -18.30 5.56
C ILE A 115 -1.19 -19.54 5.43
N ASN A 116 -1.35 -20.48 6.37
CA ASN A 116 -0.90 -21.87 6.23
C ASN A 116 -1.66 -22.62 5.11
N ASP A 117 -2.12 -21.88 4.09
CA ASP A 117 -2.85 -22.34 2.94
C ASP A 117 -1.93 -22.17 1.73
N GLU A 118 -1.60 -23.31 1.13
CA GLU A 118 -0.58 -23.60 0.10
C GLU A 118 -0.62 -22.67 -1.14
N HIS A 119 -1.67 -21.85 -1.26
CA HIS A 119 -1.88 -20.86 -2.31
C HIS A 119 -1.19 -19.50 -2.10
N SER A 120 -0.76 -19.19 -0.88
CA SER A 120 -0.21 -17.87 -0.53
C SER A 120 1.25 -17.67 -0.92
N VAL A 121 1.94 -18.77 -1.19
CA VAL A 121 3.33 -18.83 -1.66
C VAL A 121 3.48 -18.25 -3.09
N ARG A 122 2.37 -18.00 -3.82
CA ARG A 122 2.45 -17.52 -5.22
C ARG A 122 2.42 -15.99 -5.40
N VAL A 123 2.17 -15.19 -4.36
CA VAL A 123 1.99 -13.72 -4.51
C VAL A 123 3.22 -12.90 -4.07
N LEU A 124 4.30 -13.56 -3.68
CA LEU A 124 5.62 -12.98 -3.42
C LEU A 124 6.65 -14.00 -3.95
N PRO A 125 7.43 -13.82 -5.05
CA PRO A 125 7.75 -12.62 -5.84
C PRO A 125 7.80 -12.86 -7.39
N THR A 126 6.99 -12.15 -8.19
CA THR A 126 7.25 -12.03 -9.66
C THR A 126 7.67 -10.63 -10.10
N ARG A 127 7.64 -9.63 -9.21
CA ARG A 127 8.14 -8.27 -9.52
C ARG A 127 9.46 -7.91 -8.81
N HIS A 128 9.93 -8.76 -7.90
CA HIS A 128 11.18 -8.49 -7.18
C HIS A 128 12.42 -8.94 -7.96
N THR A 129 12.28 -9.84 -8.94
CA THR A 129 13.39 -10.28 -9.78
C THR A 129 13.82 -9.21 -10.79
N GLU A 130 12.90 -8.37 -11.28
CA GLU A 130 13.22 -7.36 -12.31
C GLU A 130 13.82 -6.06 -11.74
N ASN A 131 13.61 -5.74 -10.45
CA ASN A 131 14.16 -4.52 -9.83
C ASN A 131 15.43 -4.76 -8.99
N SER A 132 15.75 -6.01 -8.63
CA SER A 132 16.97 -6.32 -7.88
C SER A 132 18.24 -6.40 -8.77
N GLU A 133 18.10 -6.38 -10.09
CA GLU A 133 19.26 -6.32 -11.00
C GLU A 133 19.82 -4.89 -11.20
N LEU A 134 19.16 -3.85 -10.67
CA LEU A 134 19.59 -2.45 -10.82
C LEU A 134 20.24 -1.83 -9.57
N GLU A 135 20.36 -2.56 -8.46
CA GLU A 135 21.04 -2.10 -7.23
C GLU A 135 22.36 -2.86 -6.98
N LEU A 136 23.18 -3.05 -8.02
CA LEU A 136 24.60 -3.35 -7.80
C LEU A 136 25.34 -2.03 -7.51
N PRO A 137 26.02 -1.89 -6.37
CA PRO A 137 26.85 -0.73 -6.11
C PRO A 137 27.97 -0.68 -7.16
N VAL A 138 28.11 0.48 -7.82
CA VAL A 138 29.30 0.80 -8.63
C VAL A 138 30.49 0.76 -7.68
N ALA A 139 31.15 -0.39 -7.61
CA ALA A 139 32.44 -0.52 -6.96
C ALA A 139 33.44 0.35 -7.72
N ILE A 140 33.73 1.49 -7.10
CA ILE A 140 34.82 2.41 -7.37
C ILE A 140 36.09 1.63 -7.74
N ARG A 141 36.55 1.73 -8.99
CA ARG A 141 37.95 1.42 -9.34
C ARG A 141 38.75 2.71 -9.28
N HIS A 142 39.38 2.94 -8.13
CA HIS A 142 40.56 3.79 -8.04
C HIS A 142 41.81 2.92 -8.30
N ASN A 143 42.75 3.51 -9.04
CA ASN A 143 44.07 3.03 -9.50
C ASN A 143 44.11 2.02 -10.65
#